data_AF-A0A9W7L9W5-F1
#
_entry.id   AF-A0A9W7L9W5-F1
#
_cell.length_a   1.000
_cell.length_b   1.000
_cell.length_c   1.000
_cell.angle_alpha   90.00
_cell.angle_beta   90.00
_cell.angle_gamma   90.00
#
_symmetry.space_group_name_H-M   'P 1'
#
loop_
_entity.id
_entity.type
_entity.pdbx_description
1 polymer ?
#
loop_
_entity_poly.entity_id
_entity_poly.type
_entity_poly.pdbx_seq_one_letter_code
_entity_poly.pdbx_strand_id
1 'polypeptide(L)'
;MLPIYAFLLSLHVLQINKSPISLERWRVTTLGSGTDFFRSPESQMARINLHLVDEVGLEACAVLSNCARFEVMICCRSGSPPPVTGVIECLLQHAEVNEDPADVDVSVISGTSSALRHVAHVAAGLSNPKRPFNPYSSRDAHIMLQLKRALSASAQTTNVELRTLIETALTAGKLARDPGRMPRILVLKEYKGGRWSGNAPKDLLDGVVRDIEESLEAVVEEGVEKIRARSRKGDIEILRKEGRGSPILHELTRGVRDGTLTLEEALSSARACEK
;
A
#
# COMPACT_ATOMS: atom_id res chain seq x y z
N MET A 1 -14.77 -1.48 -30.77
CA MET A 1 -13.66 -0.73 -30.14
C MET A 1 -14.24 -0.07 -28.90
N LEU A 2 -13.96 -0.62 -27.71
CA LEU A 2 -14.37 0.00 -26.44
C LEU A 2 -13.42 1.17 -26.15
N PRO A 3 -13.92 2.35 -25.73
CA PRO A 3 -13.06 3.49 -25.43
C PRO A 3 -12.14 3.13 -24.27
N ILE A 4 -10.87 3.47 -24.41
CA ILE A 4 -9.85 3.34 -23.37
C ILE A 4 -10.13 4.48 -22.38
N TYR A 5 -11.07 4.26 -21.45
CA TYR A 5 -11.24 5.15 -20.31
C TYR A 5 -9.92 5.23 -19.57
N ALA A 6 -9.45 6.42 -19.20
CA ALA A 6 -8.38 6.52 -18.24
C ALA A 6 -8.89 5.97 -16.91
N PHE A 7 -8.48 4.76 -16.61
CA PHE A 7 -8.81 4.13 -15.36
C PHE A 7 -7.98 4.83 -14.29
N LEU A 8 -8.60 5.77 -13.56
CA LEU A 8 -8.10 6.12 -12.23
C LEU A 8 -7.90 4.79 -11.49
N LEU A 9 -6.78 4.61 -10.83
CA LEU A 9 -6.54 3.38 -10.07
C LEU A 9 -6.90 3.63 -8.60
N SER A 10 -7.57 2.67 -7.98
CA SER A 10 -7.88 2.70 -6.56
C SER A 10 -6.97 1.74 -5.81
N LEU A 11 -6.30 2.26 -4.77
CA LEU A 11 -5.49 1.46 -3.87
C LEU A 11 -6.33 0.98 -2.69
N HIS A 12 -6.18 -0.30 -2.38
CA HIS A 12 -6.81 -0.93 -1.22
C HIS A 12 -5.81 -1.79 -0.46
N VAL A 13 -6.03 -1.93 0.84
CA VAL A 13 -5.35 -2.93 1.67
C VAL A 13 -6.38 -3.87 2.25
N LEU A 14 -6.23 -5.16 1.97
CA LEU A 14 -7.02 -6.23 2.57
C LEU A 14 -6.24 -6.78 3.75
N GLN A 15 -6.72 -6.58 4.98
CA GLN A 15 -6.11 -7.18 6.16
C GLN A 15 -6.88 -8.43 6.55
N ILE A 16 -6.21 -9.57 6.51
CA ILE A 16 -6.76 -10.86 6.90
C ILE A 16 -6.59 -10.98 8.43
N ASN A 17 -7.66 -10.72 9.16
CA ASN A 17 -7.69 -10.64 10.61
C ASN A 17 -7.77 -12.02 11.26
N LYS A 18 -8.58 -12.90 10.67
CA LYS A 18 -8.70 -14.31 11.05
C LYS A 18 -8.84 -15.15 9.80
N SER A 19 -8.18 -16.30 9.81
CA SER A 19 -8.25 -17.28 8.74
C SER A 19 -8.41 -18.68 9.34
N PRO A 20 -8.96 -19.63 8.56
CA PRO A 20 -8.89 -21.04 8.91
C PRO A 20 -7.47 -21.46 9.27
N ILE A 21 -7.34 -22.42 10.19
CA ILE A 21 -6.03 -22.93 10.66
C ILE A 21 -5.20 -23.43 9.48
N SER A 22 -5.85 -24.01 8.48
CA SER A 22 -5.24 -24.51 7.25
C SER A 22 -4.58 -23.38 6.45
N LEU A 23 -5.27 -22.25 6.25
CA LEU A 23 -4.71 -21.09 5.54
C LEU A 23 -3.56 -20.45 6.33
N GLU A 24 -3.68 -20.37 7.67
CA GLU A 24 -2.62 -19.87 8.53
C GLU A 24 -1.36 -20.76 8.47
N ARG A 25 -1.55 -22.10 8.47
CA ARG A 25 -0.46 -23.06 8.33
C ARG A 25 0.21 -22.93 6.96
N TRP A 26 -0.57 -22.79 5.89
CA TRP A 26 -0.03 -22.55 4.55
C TRP A 26 0.77 -21.24 4.51
N ARG A 27 0.22 -20.14 5.06
CA ARG A 27 0.88 -18.84 5.13
C ARG A 27 2.24 -18.96 5.82
N VAL A 28 2.27 -19.61 6.99
CA VAL A 28 3.51 -19.83 7.75
C VAL A 28 4.52 -20.69 6.98
N THR A 29 4.06 -21.70 6.25
CA THR A 29 4.94 -22.64 5.52
C THR A 29 5.49 -22.01 4.23
N THR A 30 4.65 -21.29 3.50
CA THR A 30 4.95 -20.75 2.16
C THR A 30 5.58 -19.36 2.24
N LEU A 31 5.00 -18.49 3.08
CA LEU A 31 5.41 -17.10 3.26
C LEU A 31 6.29 -16.90 4.51
N GLY A 32 6.52 -17.95 5.28
CA GLY A 32 7.27 -17.87 6.53
C GLY A 32 6.40 -17.37 7.69
N SER A 33 6.77 -17.78 8.90
CA SER A 33 6.13 -17.33 10.14
C SER A 33 6.38 -15.87 10.47
N GLY A 34 7.40 -15.25 9.87
CA GLY A 34 7.94 -13.95 10.28
C GLY A 34 8.67 -13.96 11.64
N THR A 35 8.75 -15.11 12.33
CA THR A 35 9.65 -15.30 13.49
C THR A 35 11.07 -15.61 13.03
N ASP A 36 11.18 -16.27 11.89
CA ASP A 36 12.45 -16.65 11.31
C ASP A 36 12.91 -15.50 10.43
N PHE A 37 14.12 -14.99 10.70
CA PHE A 37 14.73 -13.85 9.99
C PHE A 37 14.83 -14.05 8.46
N PHE A 38 14.64 -15.30 8.00
CA PHE A 38 14.75 -15.74 6.63
C PHE A 38 13.48 -16.51 6.24
N ARG A 39 13.09 -16.46 4.95
CA ARG A 39 12.14 -17.37 4.27
C ARG A 39 10.69 -16.92 4.00
N SER A 40 10.48 -15.67 3.63
CA SER A 40 9.55 -15.49 2.50
C SER A 40 10.45 -15.35 1.27
N PRO A 41 10.65 -16.40 0.46
CA PRO A 41 11.40 -16.25 -0.78
C PRO A 41 10.67 -15.20 -1.62
N GLU A 42 11.38 -14.16 -2.05
CA GLU A 42 10.82 -13.13 -2.93
C GLU A 42 10.15 -13.75 -4.16
N SER A 43 10.66 -14.89 -4.64
CA SER A 43 10.07 -15.69 -5.71
C SER A 43 8.68 -16.25 -5.40
N GLN A 44 8.40 -16.70 -4.17
CA GLN A 44 7.07 -17.21 -3.82
C GLN A 44 6.06 -16.07 -3.71
N MET A 45 6.45 -14.94 -3.10
CA MET A 45 5.59 -13.75 -3.08
C MET A 45 5.30 -13.24 -4.49
N ALA A 46 6.31 -13.22 -5.38
CA ALA A 46 6.13 -12.83 -6.77
C ALA A 46 5.15 -13.76 -7.50
N ARG A 47 5.24 -15.08 -7.29
CA ARG A 47 4.30 -16.06 -7.87
C ARG A 47 2.88 -15.84 -7.40
N ILE A 48 2.67 -15.61 -6.09
CA ILE A 48 1.34 -15.30 -5.55
C ILE A 48 0.82 -13.97 -6.12
N ASN A 49 1.70 -12.96 -6.23
CA ASN A 49 1.30 -11.67 -6.79
C ASN A 49 0.83 -11.81 -8.25
N LEU A 50 1.56 -12.56 -9.08
CA LEU A 50 1.17 -12.84 -10.46
C LEU A 50 -0.16 -13.58 -10.53
N HIS A 51 -0.32 -14.63 -9.72
CA HIS A 51 -1.55 -15.42 -9.72
C HIS A 51 -2.78 -14.58 -9.32
N LEU A 52 -2.65 -13.72 -8.30
CA LEU A 52 -3.69 -12.78 -7.91
C LEU A 52 -4.00 -11.75 -9.00
N VAL A 53 -2.99 -11.29 -9.74
CA VAL A 53 -3.17 -10.37 -10.87
C VAL A 53 -3.94 -11.05 -11.99
N ASP A 54 -3.52 -12.26 -12.37
CA ASP A 54 -4.08 -12.98 -13.52
C ASP A 54 -5.49 -13.52 -13.25
N GLU A 55 -5.71 -14.20 -12.12
CA GLU A 55 -6.99 -14.87 -11.83
C GLU A 55 -8.08 -13.90 -11.36
N VAL A 56 -7.71 -12.87 -10.58
CA VAL A 56 -8.68 -11.91 -10.02
C VAL A 56 -8.86 -10.69 -10.93
N GLY A 57 -7.97 -10.50 -11.92
CA GLY A 57 -7.99 -9.34 -12.81
C GLY A 57 -7.56 -8.04 -12.12
N LEU A 58 -6.57 -8.11 -11.23
CA LEU A 58 -6.01 -6.93 -10.57
C LEU A 58 -5.00 -6.24 -11.50
N GLU A 59 -4.86 -4.91 -11.38
CA GLU A 59 -3.83 -4.17 -12.13
C GLU A 59 -2.44 -4.39 -11.50
N ALA A 60 -2.40 -4.56 -10.17
CA ALA A 60 -1.23 -5.03 -9.45
C ALA A 60 -1.60 -5.47 -8.03
N CYS A 61 -0.74 -6.29 -7.43
CA CYS A 61 -0.79 -6.55 -6.01
C CYS A 61 0.59 -6.77 -5.39
N ALA A 62 0.66 -6.61 -4.06
CA ALA A 62 1.79 -6.99 -3.23
C ALA A 62 1.30 -7.62 -1.93
N VAL A 63 1.84 -8.78 -1.61
CA VAL A 63 1.59 -9.47 -0.34
C VAL A 63 2.60 -9.03 0.73
N LEU A 64 2.09 -8.73 1.93
CA LEU A 64 2.87 -8.48 3.14
C LEU A 64 2.45 -9.46 4.24
N SER A 65 3.35 -10.39 4.58
CA SER A 65 3.08 -11.43 5.58
C SER A 65 4.15 -11.48 6.67
N ASN A 66 3.71 -11.55 7.93
CA ASN A 66 4.57 -11.80 9.08
C ASN A 66 3.81 -12.37 10.30
N CYS A 67 4.51 -12.58 11.41
CA CYS A 67 3.95 -13.16 12.63
C CYS A 67 2.76 -12.41 13.27
N ALA A 68 2.50 -11.17 12.84
CA ALA A 68 1.46 -10.32 13.40
C ALA A 68 0.42 -9.88 12.36
N ARG A 69 0.66 -10.06 11.06
CA ARG A 69 -0.26 -9.60 10.01
C ARG A 69 -0.14 -10.42 8.73
N PHE A 70 -1.23 -10.48 8.00
CA PHE A 70 -1.27 -10.94 6.63
C PHE A 70 -2.12 -9.93 5.83
N GLU A 71 -1.45 -9.14 5.01
CA GLU A 71 -2.07 -8.04 4.28
C GLU A 71 -1.80 -8.19 2.78
N VAL A 72 -2.81 -7.91 1.97
CA VAL A 72 -2.70 -7.85 0.50
C VAL A 72 -2.97 -6.41 0.07
N MET A 73 -1.94 -5.76 -0.47
CA MET A 73 -2.06 -4.44 -1.07
C MET A 73 -2.44 -4.62 -2.54
N ILE A 74 -3.57 -4.06 -2.96
CA ILE A 74 -4.09 -4.24 -4.32
C ILE A 74 -4.33 -2.88 -4.99
N CYS A 75 -4.14 -2.89 -6.31
CA CYS A 75 -4.46 -1.80 -7.19
C CYS A 75 -5.55 -2.27 -8.15
N CYS A 76 -6.70 -1.60 -8.13
CA CYS A 76 -7.88 -1.94 -8.94
C CYS A 76 -8.24 -0.75 -9.84
N ARG A 77 -9.10 -0.99 -10.83
CA ARG A 77 -9.69 0.11 -11.61
C ARG A 77 -10.67 0.87 -10.73
N SER A 78 -10.65 2.20 -10.81
CA SER A 78 -11.56 3.08 -10.10
C SER A 78 -12.99 2.80 -10.51
N GLY A 79 -13.90 2.89 -9.54
CA GLY A 79 -15.32 2.63 -9.73
C GLY A 79 -15.73 1.17 -9.49
N SER A 80 -14.78 0.22 -9.47
CA SER A 80 -15.07 -1.15 -9.03
C SER A 80 -14.78 -1.31 -7.53
N PRO A 81 -15.65 -1.98 -6.75
CA PRO A 81 -15.28 -2.39 -5.40
C PRO A 81 -14.08 -3.34 -5.45
N PRO A 82 -13.23 -3.37 -4.41
CA PRO A 82 -12.12 -4.32 -4.36
C PRO A 82 -12.69 -5.75 -4.41
N PRO A 83 -12.13 -6.65 -5.23
CA PRO A 83 -12.63 -8.01 -5.40
C PRO A 83 -12.22 -8.90 -4.22
N VAL A 84 -12.70 -8.58 -3.01
CA VAL A 84 -12.30 -9.23 -1.75
C VAL A 84 -12.50 -10.74 -1.84
N THR A 85 -13.71 -11.19 -2.22
CA THR A 85 -14.03 -12.61 -2.34
C THR A 85 -13.09 -13.32 -3.31
N GLY A 86 -12.84 -12.74 -4.50
CA GLY A 86 -11.93 -13.33 -5.49
C GLY A 86 -10.48 -13.42 -5.00
N VAL A 87 -10.00 -12.41 -4.25
CA VAL A 87 -8.67 -12.49 -3.61
C VAL A 87 -8.61 -13.64 -2.60
N ILE A 88 -9.64 -13.80 -1.76
CA ILE A 88 -9.67 -14.87 -0.76
C ILE A 88 -9.80 -16.25 -1.41
N GLU A 89 -10.67 -16.41 -2.41
CA GLU A 89 -10.80 -17.64 -3.20
C GLU A 89 -9.47 -18.03 -3.83
N CYS A 90 -8.78 -17.08 -4.46
CA CYS A 90 -7.46 -17.30 -5.06
C CYS A 90 -6.42 -17.73 -4.01
N LEU A 91 -6.41 -17.10 -2.83
CA LEU A 91 -5.52 -17.49 -1.73
C LEU A 91 -5.83 -18.89 -1.18
N LEU A 92 -7.11 -19.23 -0.99
CA LEU A 92 -7.54 -20.55 -0.52
C LEU A 92 -7.21 -21.64 -1.53
N GLN A 93 -7.45 -21.39 -2.82
CA GLN A 93 -7.10 -22.27 -3.92
C GLN A 93 -5.59 -22.49 -3.99
N HIS A 94 -4.79 -21.43 -3.90
CA HIS A 94 -3.33 -21.53 -3.89
C HIS A 94 -2.80 -22.24 -2.63
N ALA A 95 -3.56 -22.20 -1.54
CA ALA A 95 -3.26 -22.94 -0.32
C ALA A 95 -3.73 -24.42 -0.36
N GLU A 96 -4.45 -24.83 -1.40
CA GLU A 96 -5.13 -26.13 -1.51
C GLU A 96 -6.08 -26.38 -0.32
N VAL A 97 -6.75 -25.31 0.12
CA VAL A 97 -7.67 -25.31 1.26
C VAL A 97 -9.10 -25.21 0.76
N ASN A 98 -9.92 -26.22 1.08
CA ASN A 98 -11.35 -26.25 0.76
C ASN A 98 -12.17 -25.68 1.94
N GLU A 99 -12.14 -24.36 2.09
CA GLU A 99 -12.91 -23.62 3.11
C GLU A 99 -13.77 -22.56 2.38
N ASP A 100 -14.85 -22.12 3.01
CA ASP A 100 -15.68 -21.05 2.45
C ASP A 100 -14.92 -19.70 2.58
N PRO A 101 -14.76 -18.93 1.49
CA PRO A 101 -14.20 -17.58 1.57
C PRO A 101 -14.89 -16.67 2.59
N ALA A 102 -16.18 -16.91 2.88
CA ALA A 102 -16.94 -16.18 3.88
C ALA A 102 -16.46 -16.42 5.32
N ASP A 103 -15.74 -17.50 5.58
CA ASP A 103 -15.17 -17.83 6.90
C ASP A 103 -13.86 -17.06 7.18
N VAL A 104 -13.34 -16.31 6.20
CA VAL A 104 -12.16 -15.47 6.36
C VAL A 104 -12.56 -14.05 6.77
N ASP A 105 -12.14 -13.62 7.96
CA ASP A 105 -12.37 -12.26 8.47
C ASP A 105 -11.39 -11.30 7.81
N VAL A 106 -11.91 -10.46 6.91
CA VAL A 106 -11.13 -9.47 6.15
C VAL A 106 -11.65 -8.07 6.44
N SER A 107 -10.73 -7.18 6.81
CA SER A 107 -11.01 -5.74 6.83
C SER A 107 -10.43 -5.06 5.59
N VAL A 108 -11.19 -4.11 5.04
CA VAL A 108 -10.86 -3.42 3.79
C VAL A 108 -10.56 -1.96 4.08
N ILE A 109 -9.35 -1.53 3.75
CA ILE A 109 -8.94 -0.13 3.80
C ILE A 109 -8.95 0.40 2.38
N SER A 110 -9.94 1.23 2.06
CA SER A 110 -10.17 1.74 0.71
C SER A 110 -9.71 3.19 0.54
N GLY A 111 -9.15 3.46 -0.63
CA GLY A 111 -8.74 4.80 -1.05
C GLY A 111 -7.26 5.08 -0.80
N THR A 112 -6.65 5.81 -1.73
CA THR A 112 -5.20 6.06 -1.76
C THR A 112 -4.66 6.67 -0.47
N SER A 113 -5.31 7.69 0.09
CA SER A 113 -4.87 8.32 1.35
C SER A 113 -4.95 7.36 2.53
N SER A 114 -6.07 6.64 2.67
CA SER A 114 -6.27 5.68 3.76
C SER A 114 -5.29 4.51 3.69
N ALA A 115 -5.07 3.97 2.48
CA ALA A 115 -4.10 2.89 2.25
C ALA A 115 -2.66 3.34 2.55
N LEU A 116 -2.25 4.51 2.05
CA LEU A 116 -0.94 5.09 2.35
C LEU A 116 -0.75 5.32 3.85
N ARG A 117 -1.72 5.94 4.50
CA ARG A 117 -1.69 6.21 5.95
C ARG A 117 -1.56 4.91 6.72
N HIS A 118 -2.37 3.90 6.40
CA HIS A 118 -2.31 2.60 7.05
C HIS A 118 -0.92 1.98 6.93
N VAL A 119 -0.40 1.80 5.71
CA VAL A 119 0.88 1.11 5.52
C VAL A 119 2.05 1.95 6.06
N ALA A 120 1.95 3.28 6.07
CA ALA A 120 2.89 4.16 6.76
C ALA A 120 2.91 3.94 8.28
N HIS A 121 1.75 3.83 8.93
CA HIS A 121 1.66 3.49 10.36
C HIS A 121 2.20 2.09 10.65
N VAL A 122 1.95 1.12 9.76
CA VAL A 122 2.50 -0.23 9.86
C VAL A 122 4.02 -0.19 9.81
N ALA A 123 4.57 0.51 8.83
CA ALA A 123 6.01 0.66 8.64
C ALA A 123 6.67 1.43 9.80
N ALA A 124 5.98 2.42 10.36
CA ALA A 124 6.41 3.16 11.54
C ALA A 124 6.33 2.33 12.82
N GLY A 125 5.60 1.20 12.84
CA GLY A 125 5.43 0.37 14.03
C GLY A 125 4.34 0.88 14.99
N LEU A 126 3.41 1.70 14.50
CA LEU A 126 2.31 2.28 15.28
C LEU A 126 1.02 1.46 15.23
N SER A 127 0.85 0.59 14.23
CA SER A 127 -0.39 -0.16 14.02
C SER A 127 -0.57 -1.40 14.93
N ASN A 128 0.16 -1.54 16.04
CA ASN A 128 0.02 -2.69 16.94
C ASN A 128 -0.54 -2.25 18.30
N PRO A 129 -1.86 -2.37 18.54
CA PRO A 129 -2.47 -1.90 19.79
C PRO A 129 -2.03 -2.71 21.02
N LYS A 130 -1.50 -3.92 20.82
CA LYS A 130 -1.07 -4.80 21.92
C LYS A 130 0.34 -4.49 22.40
N ARG A 131 1.08 -3.59 21.73
CA ARG A 131 2.48 -3.32 22.05
C ARG A 131 2.78 -1.82 22.02
N PRO A 132 3.50 -1.31 23.02
CA PRO A 132 3.98 0.06 22.96
C PRO A 132 4.95 0.23 21.79
N PHE A 133 4.98 1.43 21.22
CA PHE A 133 5.93 1.80 20.18
C PHE A 133 7.37 1.61 20.67
N ASN A 134 8.21 0.96 19.84
CA ASN A 134 9.62 0.74 20.15
C ASN A 134 10.50 0.92 18.90
N PRO A 135 11.06 2.14 18.68
CA PRO A 135 11.84 2.44 17.48
C PRO A 135 13.13 1.64 17.37
N TYR A 136 13.60 1.04 18.47
CA TYR A 136 14.84 0.24 18.54
C TYR A 136 14.59 -1.27 18.58
N SER A 137 13.34 -1.70 18.47
CA SER A 137 12.99 -3.11 18.37
C SER A 137 13.48 -3.69 17.05
N SER A 138 14.26 -4.78 17.12
CA SER A 138 14.63 -5.55 15.92
C SER A 138 13.39 -6.03 15.17
N ARG A 139 12.33 -6.38 15.90
CA ARG A 139 11.04 -6.80 15.32
C ARG A 139 10.40 -5.70 14.49
N ASP A 140 10.44 -4.46 14.99
CA ASP A 140 9.88 -3.32 14.25
C ASP A 140 10.82 -2.90 13.12
N ALA A 141 12.12 -3.20 13.17
CA ALA A 141 12.99 -3.06 12.01
C ALA A 141 12.68 -4.10 10.90
N HIS A 142 12.14 -5.27 11.24
CA HIS A 142 11.86 -6.33 10.27
C HIS A 142 10.73 -5.98 9.29
N ILE A 143 9.75 -5.17 9.71
CA ILE A 143 8.68 -4.74 8.80
C ILE A 143 9.25 -4.02 7.58
N MET A 144 10.34 -3.27 7.75
CA MET A 144 11.01 -2.54 6.68
C MET A 144 11.65 -3.49 5.67
N LEU A 145 12.23 -4.59 6.15
CA LEU A 145 12.78 -5.61 5.27
C LEU A 145 11.67 -6.34 4.52
N GLN A 146 10.54 -6.61 5.17
CA GLN A 146 9.38 -7.23 4.54
C GLN A 146 8.75 -6.34 3.47
N LEU A 147 8.63 -5.04 3.73
CA LEU A 147 8.16 -4.07 2.73
C LEU A 147 9.12 -3.97 1.53
N LYS A 148 10.44 -3.99 1.76
CA LYS A 148 11.41 -4.06 0.65
C LYS A 148 11.24 -5.33 -0.19
N ARG A 149 11.04 -6.48 0.45
CA ARG A 149 10.77 -7.74 -0.26
C ARG A 149 9.45 -7.71 -1.03
N ALA A 150 8.40 -7.14 -0.43
CA ALA A 150 7.11 -6.93 -1.10
C ALA A 150 7.27 -6.04 -2.34
N LEU A 151 8.06 -4.96 -2.24
CA LEU A 151 8.40 -4.09 -3.37
C LEU A 151 9.19 -4.83 -4.46
N SER A 152 10.19 -5.64 -4.07
CA SER A 152 10.95 -6.47 -5.03
C SER A 152 10.04 -7.48 -5.72
N ALA A 153 9.17 -8.16 -4.96
CA ALA A 153 8.24 -9.16 -5.48
C ALA A 153 7.15 -8.54 -6.38
N SER A 154 6.79 -7.28 -6.17
CA SER A 154 5.83 -6.56 -7.02
C SER A 154 6.48 -5.93 -8.25
N ALA A 155 7.79 -6.03 -8.44
CA ALA A 155 8.49 -5.40 -9.56
C ALA A 155 7.99 -5.89 -10.94
N GLN A 156 7.37 -7.07 -10.99
CA GLN A 156 6.83 -7.67 -12.21
C GLN A 156 5.57 -6.97 -12.74
N THR A 157 4.81 -6.28 -11.88
CA THR A 157 3.52 -5.68 -12.29
C THR A 157 3.68 -4.30 -12.92
N THR A 158 4.89 -3.72 -12.94
CA THR A 158 5.20 -2.34 -13.41
C THR A 158 4.34 -1.22 -12.83
N ASN A 159 3.44 -1.53 -11.88
CA ASN A 159 2.44 -0.62 -11.38
C ASN A 159 3.06 0.40 -10.44
N VAL A 160 2.87 1.64 -10.82
CA VAL A 160 3.63 2.75 -10.28
C VAL A 160 3.01 3.25 -8.98
N GLU A 161 1.69 3.11 -8.83
CA GLU A 161 0.89 3.45 -7.66
C GLU A 161 1.22 2.54 -6.48
N LEU A 162 1.19 1.22 -6.69
CA LEU A 162 1.55 0.22 -5.69
C LEU A 162 3.00 0.41 -5.22
N ARG A 163 3.92 0.64 -6.18
CA ARG A 163 5.31 0.97 -5.86
C ARG A 163 5.41 2.23 -5.01
N THR A 164 4.69 3.29 -5.36
CA THR A 164 4.68 4.55 -4.59
C THR A 164 4.15 4.32 -3.18
N LEU A 165 3.12 3.48 -3.02
CA LEU A 165 2.59 3.12 -1.72
C LEU A 165 3.66 2.48 -0.83
N ILE A 166 4.38 1.48 -1.34
CA ILE A 166 5.40 0.78 -0.56
C ILE A 166 6.61 1.69 -0.29
N GLU A 167 7.05 2.49 -1.27
CA GLU A 167 8.13 3.46 -1.10
C GLU A 167 7.79 4.55 -0.06
N THR A 168 6.53 4.99 -0.01
CA THR A 168 6.05 5.96 0.99
C THR A 168 6.07 5.33 2.38
N ALA A 169 5.60 4.09 2.52
CA ALA A 169 5.69 3.35 3.77
C ALA A 169 7.16 3.14 4.24
N LEU A 170 8.06 2.81 3.31
CA LEU A 170 9.50 2.70 3.63
C LEU A 170 10.11 4.05 4.03
N THR A 171 9.59 5.17 3.53
CA THR A 171 10.03 6.51 3.94
C THR A 171 9.52 6.85 5.33
N ALA A 172 8.24 6.61 5.59
CA ALA A 172 7.61 6.74 6.91
C ALA A 172 8.35 5.95 7.99
N GLY A 173 8.65 4.68 7.73
CA GLY A 173 9.37 3.85 8.69
C GLY A 173 10.82 4.32 8.95
N LYS A 174 11.52 4.84 7.94
CA LYS A 174 12.85 5.43 8.16
C LYS A 174 12.75 6.68 9.04
N LEU A 175 11.80 7.56 8.74
CA LEU A 175 11.56 8.79 9.49
C LEU A 175 11.28 8.50 10.96
N ALA A 176 10.37 7.57 11.27
CA ALA A 176 9.99 7.22 12.64
C ALA A 176 11.16 6.68 13.51
N ARG A 177 12.28 6.31 12.88
CA ARG A 177 13.46 5.71 13.54
C ARG A 177 14.72 6.56 13.43
N ASP A 178 14.65 7.70 12.75
CA ASP A 178 15.80 8.58 12.50
C ASP A 178 15.92 9.62 13.63
N PRO A 179 16.96 9.56 14.49
CA PRO A 179 17.15 10.54 15.56
C PRO A 179 17.37 11.98 15.07
N GLY A 180 17.83 12.17 13.83
CA GLY A 180 18.00 13.50 13.25
C GLY A 180 16.66 14.15 12.87
N ARG A 181 15.63 13.34 12.59
CA ARG A 181 14.27 13.80 12.26
C ARG A 181 13.34 13.75 13.46
N MET A 182 13.48 12.73 14.31
CA MET A 182 12.67 12.50 15.50
C MET A 182 13.54 12.54 16.77
N PRO A 183 14.11 13.69 17.20
CA PRO A 183 15.07 13.73 18.30
C PRO A 183 14.57 13.10 19.60
N ARG A 184 13.27 13.24 19.88
CA ARG A 184 12.63 12.75 21.11
C ARG A 184 12.69 11.23 21.27
N ILE A 185 12.85 10.47 20.20
CA ILE A 185 13.03 9.01 20.29
C ILE A 185 14.31 8.64 21.05
N LEU A 186 15.30 9.53 21.14
CA LEU A 186 16.54 9.29 21.87
C LEU A 186 16.30 9.07 23.36
N VAL A 187 15.31 9.74 23.96
CA VAL A 187 14.94 9.55 25.37
C VAL A 187 14.47 8.11 25.62
N LEU A 188 13.85 7.48 24.62
CA LEU A 188 13.44 6.07 24.71
C LEU A 188 14.64 5.10 24.77
N LYS A 189 15.88 5.56 24.49
CA LYS A 189 17.08 4.73 24.67
C LYS A 189 17.38 4.44 26.14
N GLU A 190 16.94 5.28 27.06
CA GLU A 190 17.20 5.10 28.50
C GLU A 190 16.34 3.96 29.07
N TYR A 191 15.22 3.67 28.41
CA TYR A 191 14.27 2.60 28.79
C TYR A 191 14.60 1.26 28.09
N LYS A 192 15.84 1.09 27.59
CA LYS A 192 16.34 -0.08 26.83
C LYS A 192 16.55 -1.35 27.66
N GLY A 193 15.84 -1.52 28.77
CA GLY A 193 15.85 -2.75 29.55
C GLY A 193 15.15 -3.90 28.81
N GLY A 194 15.79 -4.47 27.78
CA GLY A 194 15.48 -5.78 27.21
C GLY A 194 14.04 -6.01 26.74
N ARG A 195 13.84 -5.99 25.42
CA ARG A 195 12.59 -6.32 24.70
C ARG A 195 11.43 -5.35 24.78
N TRP A 196 11.37 -4.41 25.74
CA TRP A 196 10.22 -3.51 25.85
C TRP A 196 10.61 -2.10 26.26
N SER A 197 10.33 -1.12 25.41
CA SER A 197 10.08 0.28 25.82
C SER A 197 8.86 0.40 26.74
N GLY A 198 8.20 -0.71 27.12
CA GLY A 198 6.97 -0.73 27.91
C GLY A 198 7.12 -0.21 29.34
N ASN A 199 8.35 0.04 29.80
CA ASN A 199 8.60 0.73 31.08
C ASN A 199 8.72 2.25 30.92
N ALA A 200 8.69 2.78 29.69
CA ALA A 200 8.69 4.22 29.47
C ALA A 200 7.36 4.80 29.99
N PRO A 201 7.39 5.97 30.67
CA PRO A 201 6.18 6.66 31.09
C PRO A 201 5.22 6.85 29.92
N LYS A 202 3.93 6.60 30.15
CA LYS A 202 2.91 6.69 29.10
C LYS A 202 2.93 8.05 28.41
N ASP A 203 2.99 9.14 29.17
CA ASP A 203 3.02 10.50 28.63
C ASP A 203 4.24 10.76 27.72
N LEU A 204 5.38 10.12 28.02
CA LEU A 204 6.57 10.19 27.17
C LEU A 204 6.34 9.45 25.85
N LEU A 205 5.80 8.23 25.90
CA LEU A 205 5.48 7.43 24.71
C LEU A 205 4.43 8.12 23.85
N ASP A 206 3.32 8.56 24.44
CA ASP A 206 2.23 9.24 23.74
C ASP A 206 2.72 10.50 23.04
N GLY A 207 3.61 11.26 23.70
CA GLY A 207 4.22 12.42 23.08
C GLY A 207 5.14 12.08 21.91
N VAL A 208 5.94 11.01 22.00
CA VAL A 208 6.78 10.55 20.87
C VAL A 208 5.91 10.05 19.71
N VAL A 209 4.85 9.31 20.00
CA VAL A 209 3.92 8.79 18.98
C VAL A 209 3.24 9.95 18.25
N ARG A 210 2.75 10.96 18.97
CA ARG A 210 2.16 12.15 18.37
C ARG A 210 3.12 12.88 17.44
N ASP A 211 4.36 13.11 17.87
CA ASP A 211 5.38 13.78 17.05
C ASP A 211 5.66 13.00 15.74
N ILE A 212 5.61 11.66 15.81
CA ILE A 212 5.74 10.78 14.64
C ILE A 212 4.50 10.89 13.76
N GLU A 213 3.29 10.75 14.31
CA GLU A 213 2.03 10.82 13.55
C GLU A 213 1.90 12.13 12.76
N GLU A 214 2.18 13.27 13.40
CA GLU A 214 2.22 14.59 12.74
C GLU A 214 3.19 14.61 11.54
N SER A 215 4.36 14.00 11.71
CA SER A 215 5.37 13.91 10.65
C SER A 215 5.03 12.88 9.56
N LEU A 216 4.25 11.85 9.89
CA LEU A 216 3.80 10.84 8.93
C LEU A 216 2.77 11.42 7.97
N GLU A 217 1.90 12.34 8.41
CA GLU A 217 0.91 12.96 7.52
C GLU A 217 1.57 13.70 6.35
N ALA A 218 2.66 14.43 6.59
CA ALA A 218 3.42 15.07 5.50
C ALA A 218 3.98 14.05 4.48
N VAL A 219 4.46 12.89 4.96
CA VAL A 219 4.94 11.80 4.09
C VAL A 219 3.80 11.17 3.29
N VAL A 220 2.63 11.00 3.91
CA VAL A 220 1.42 10.47 3.26
C VAL A 220 0.92 11.43 2.20
N GLU A 221 0.84 12.73 2.50
CA GLU A 221 0.44 13.77 1.55
C GLU A 221 1.38 13.81 0.33
N GLU A 222 2.69 13.77 0.56
CA GLU A 222 3.68 13.68 -0.54
C GLU A 222 3.46 12.42 -1.39
N GLY A 223 3.17 11.28 -0.77
CA GLY A 223 2.84 10.03 -1.46
C GLY A 223 1.56 10.12 -2.30
N VAL A 224 0.50 10.75 -1.76
CA VAL A 224 -0.77 11.00 -2.47
C VAL A 224 -0.51 11.88 -3.69
N GLU A 225 0.22 12.98 -3.54
CA GLU A 225 0.53 13.88 -4.64
C GLU A 225 1.39 13.23 -5.72
N LYS A 226 2.35 12.38 -5.34
CA LYS A 226 3.12 11.57 -6.31
C LYS A 226 2.23 10.65 -7.13
N ILE A 227 1.26 9.98 -6.51
CA ILE A 227 0.30 9.12 -7.22
C ILE A 227 -0.56 9.97 -8.15
N ARG A 228 -1.15 11.06 -7.66
CA ARG A 228 -1.97 11.99 -8.47
C ARG A 228 -1.21 12.56 -9.66
N ALA A 229 0.02 13.02 -9.45
CA ALA A 229 0.87 13.56 -10.53
C ALA A 229 1.14 12.52 -11.63
N ARG A 230 1.29 11.25 -11.26
CA ARG A 230 1.53 10.15 -12.22
C ARG A 230 0.27 9.78 -12.97
N SER A 231 -0.88 9.69 -12.30
CA SER A 231 -2.18 9.48 -12.96
C SER A 231 -2.46 10.58 -13.98
N ARG A 232 -2.26 11.85 -13.60
CA ARG A 232 -2.40 13.01 -14.52
C ARG A 232 -1.50 12.92 -15.75
N LYS A 233 -0.30 12.34 -15.64
CA LYS A 233 0.58 12.16 -16.81
C LYS A 233 -0.03 11.18 -17.81
N GLY A 234 -0.60 10.07 -17.33
CA GLY A 234 -1.33 9.12 -18.17
C GLY A 234 -2.54 9.78 -18.86
N ASP A 235 -3.31 10.57 -18.11
CA ASP A 235 -4.46 11.31 -18.64
C ASP A 235 -4.04 12.27 -19.76
N ILE A 236 -2.94 13.00 -19.59
CA ILE A 236 -2.39 13.90 -20.62
C ILE A 236 -1.99 13.15 -21.89
N GLU A 237 -1.40 11.96 -21.76
CA GLU A 237 -1.03 11.14 -22.92
C GLU A 237 -2.26 10.67 -23.70
N ILE A 238 -3.32 10.27 -22.99
CA ILE A 238 -4.61 9.90 -23.60
C ILE A 238 -5.26 11.12 -24.27
N LEU A 239 -5.34 12.25 -23.57
CA LEU A 239 -5.91 13.49 -24.09
C LEU A 239 -5.21 13.94 -25.37
N ARG A 240 -3.87 13.89 -25.43
CA ARG A 240 -3.09 14.24 -26.63
C ARG A 240 -3.33 13.29 -27.80
N LYS A 241 -3.60 12.03 -27.51
CA LYS A 241 -3.87 11.01 -28.52
C LYS A 241 -5.27 11.19 -29.09
N GLU A 242 -6.27 11.36 -28.23
CA GLU A 242 -7.69 11.42 -28.63
C GLU A 242 -8.16 12.81 -29.04
N GLY A 243 -7.68 13.87 -28.39
CA GLY A 243 -8.01 15.26 -28.73
C GLY A 243 -7.16 15.82 -29.87
N ARG A 244 -6.53 14.97 -30.67
CA ARG A 244 -5.66 15.39 -31.77
C ARG A 244 -6.48 16.13 -32.84
N GLY A 245 -6.11 17.38 -33.11
CA GLY A 245 -6.82 18.23 -34.07
C GLY A 245 -7.66 19.32 -33.39
N SER A 246 -7.91 19.19 -32.08
CA SER A 246 -8.61 20.23 -31.33
C SER A 246 -7.73 21.49 -31.19
N PRO A 247 -8.25 22.69 -31.54
CA PRO A 247 -7.49 23.94 -31.42
C PRO A 247 -7.20 24.33 -29.96
N ILE A 248 -7.97 23.80 -29.01
CA ILE A 248 -7.83 24.08 -27.56
C ILE A 248 -7.05 23.00 -26.81
N LEU A 249 -6.45 22.02 -27.50
CA LEU A 249 -5.77 20.89 -26.86
C LEU A 249 -4.68 21.31 -25.85
N HIS A 250 -3.99 22.41 -26.13
CA HIS A 250 -2.96 22.95 -25.23
C HIS A 250 -3.56 23.40 -23.88
N GLU A 251 -4.67 24.13 -23.92
CA GLU A 251 -5.36 24.64 -22.72
C GLU A 251 -5.94 23.49 -21.91
N LEU A 252 -6.55 22.51 -22.58
CA LEU A 252 -7.09 21.31 -21.94
C LEU A 252 -5.99 20.49 -21.27
N THR A 253 -4.85 20.32 -21.93
CA THR A 253 -3.68 19.62 -21.36
C THR A 253 -3.16 20.33 -20.12
N ARG A 254 -3.12 21.66 -20.12
CA ARG A 254 -2.74 22.45 -18.95
C ARG A 254 -3.76 22.26 -17.82
N GLY A 255 -5.06 22.29 -18.11
CA GLY A 255 -6.10 22.08 -17.11
C GLY A 255 -6.02 20.70 -16.44
N VAL A 256 -5.81 19.62 -17.22
CA VAL A 256 -5.61 18.27 -16.67
C VAL A 256 -4.33 18.19 -15.83
N ARG A 257 -3.24 18.80 -16.29
CA ARG A 257 -1.97 18.84 -15.55
C ARG A 257 -2.12 19.53 -14.20
N ASP A 258 -2.81 20.67 -14.19
CA ASP A 258 -2.98 21.49 -12.99
C ASP A 258 -4.09 20.92 -12.08
N GLY A 259 -4.82 19.91 -12.54
CA GLY A 259 -5.94 19.28 -11.82
C GLY A 259 -7.21 20.12 -11.80
N THR A 260 -7.32 21.14 -12.67
CA THR A 260 -8.53 21.96 -12.80
C THR A 260 -9.55 21.35 -13.75
N LEU A 261 -9.17 20.33 -14.52
CA LEU A 261 -10.05 19.53 -15.38
C LEU A 261 -9.77 18.05 -15.16
N THR A 262 -10.83 17.25 -15.14
CA THR A 262 -10.74 15.81 -15.33
C THR A 262 -10.47 15.48 -16.80
N LEU A 263 -9.98 14.27 -17.07
CA LEU A 263 -9.81 13.81 -18.45
C LEU A 263 -11.13 13.82 -19.23
N GLU A 264 -12.24 13.43 -18.59
CA GLU A 264 -13.55 13.35 -19.24
C GLU A 264 -14.06 14.73 -19.68
N GLU A 265 -13.93 15.74 -18.81
CA GLU A 265 -14.26 17.13 -19.14
C GLU A 265 -13.39 17.65 -20.29
N ALA A 266 -12.09 17.33 -20.25
CA ALA A 266 -11.16 17.73 -21.29
C ALA A 266 -11.48 17.07 -22.65
N LEU A 267 -11.74 15.76 -22.69
CA LEU A 267 -12.12 15.04 -23.90
C LEU A 267 -13.47 15.51 -24.47
N SER A 268 -14.45 15.75 -23.59
CA SER A 268 -15.75 16.30 -23.98
C SER A 268 -15.60 17.67 -24.65
N SER A 269 -14.79 18.55 -24.05
CA SER A 269 -14.49 19.88 -24.59
C SER A 269 -13.74 19.79 -25.93
N ALA A 270 -12.76 18.89 -26.04
CA ALA A 270 -12.00 18.69 -27.28
C ALA A 270 -12.93 18.31 -28.46
N ARG A 271 -13.86 17.36 -28.23
CA ARG A 271 -14.83 16.89 -29.23
C ARG A 271 -15.86 17.95 -29.61
N ALA A 272 -16.21 18.84 -28.68
CA ALA A 272 -17.15 19.92 -28.95
C ALA A 272 -16.57 20.95 -29.95
N CYS A 273 -15.26 21.12 -30.00
CA CYS A 273 -14.59 22.05 -30.93
C CYS A 273 -14.38 21.50 -32.35
N GLU A 274 -14.66 20.22 -32.60
CA GLU A 274 -14.54 19.60 -33.93
C GLU A 274 -15.82 19.75 -34.78
N LYS A 275 -16.91 20.25 -34.19
CA LYS A 275 -18.19 20.53 -34.86
C LYS A 275 -18.30 21.99 -35.25
#